data_AF-Q7MC38-F1
#
_entry.id   AF-Q7MC38-F1
#
_cell.length_a   1.000
_cell.length_b   1.000
_cell.length_c   1.000
_cell.angle_alpha   90.00
_cell.angle_beta   90.00
_cell.angle_gamma   90.00
#
_symmetry.space_group_name_H-M   'P 1'
#
loop_
_entity.id
_entity.type
_entity.pdbx_description
1 polymer ?
#
loop_
_entity_poly.entity_id
_entity_poly.type
_entity_poly.pdbx_seq_one_letter_code
_entity_poly.pdbx_strand_id
1 'polypeptide(L)'
;MLVNYLICKYSGAQEWLSQQGIHIDHVVDSIHLIDVSQGDKVYGDVPVSLLRDLSKKQVSYWEIKADIHHSVDPTTVEAEYLKRVDAQLIKTELHIGLSGYFKRCRHYVADRWKRMGHWYRRAERSPRLIWAYTTLSLLFFAWFGDLAGGSHLFEWAIGRSSSTGVLDVWPTLISLTGYVLFSSLLIRAGRGFLPGLRSVKVTKTTKARRVLLLNLSHLPNLSEVNGQFHVSLRNQDQETTYHFQGELLTDLAKLNEIEAQGFRWNGTQLLRALAKHIDRVELLVLLSTKDLGSHRNEMGSHHFAPRVKQLLSQYVDHYRCKIVVEPRLLHPQNVGETYDILNEVLSDLIVKEHIRDQDICLDITGGTAAMSCAAAMATIHRNSQFQYVSTDGKGEVYQQDLQLTVSPAKA
;
A
#
# COMPACT_ATOMS: atom_id res chain seq x y z
N MET A 1 2.84 -18.79 -10.53
CA MET A 1 3.93 -19.58 -11.14
C MET A 1 5.23 -19.02 -10.59
N LEU A 2 6.26 -19.84 -10.39
CA LEU A 2 7.56 -19.34 -9.96
C LEU A 2 8.27 -18.78 -11.17
N VAL A 3 8.83 -17.58 -11.05
CA VAL A 3 9.50 -16.88 -12.15
C VAL A 3 11.01 -16.82 -11.88
N ASN A 4 11.81 -17.05 -12.91
CA ASN A 4 13.27 -17.03 -12.89
C ASN A 4 13.79 -15.76 -13.60
N TYR A 5 14.44 -14.89 -12.84
CA TYR A 5 15.04 -13.65 -13.32
C TYR A 5 16.55 -13.79 -13.45
N LEU A 6 17.12 -13.30 -14.55
CA LEU A 6 18.57 -13.16 -14.74
C LEU A 6 18.95 -11.68 -14.74
N ILE A 7 19.89 -11.32 -13.87
CA ILE A 7 20.49 -9.99 -13.74
C ILE A 7 21.99 -10.16 -13.94
N CYS A 8 22.45 -10.01 -15.18
CA CYS A 8 23.85 -10.26 -15.48
C CYS A 8 24.32 -9.39 -16.63
N LYS A 9 25.57 -8.94 -16.56
CA LYS A 9 26.21 -8.16 -17.64
C LYS A 9 26.76 -9.05 -18.76
N TYR A 10 26.82 -10.36 -18.54
CA TYR A 10 27.35 -11.33 -19.51
C TYR A 10 26.25 -11.80 -20.45
N SER A 11 26.39 -11.50 -21.75
CA SER A 11 25.40 -11.86 -22.79
C SER A 11 25.20 -13.39 -22.89
N GLY A 12 26.26 -14.17 -22.70
CA GLY A 12 26.23 -15.63 -22.71
C GLY A 12 25.67 -16.29 -21.44
N ALA A 13 25.35 -15.53 -20.38
CA ALA A 13 24.88 -16.12 -19.11
C ALA A 13 23.54 -16.85 -19.24
N GLN A 14 22.62 -16.34 -20.05
CA GLN A 14 21.31 -16.97 -20.27
C GLN A 14 21.47 -18.34 -20.94
N GLU A 15 22.29 -18.41 -21.99
CA GLU A 15 22.58 -19.66 -22.69
C GLU A 15 23.34 -20.64 -21.78
N TRP A 16 24.32 -20.17 -21.02
CA TRP A 16 25.05 -20.98 -20.04
C TRP A 16 24.14 -21.58 -18.95
N LEU A 17 23.15 -20.83 -18.47
CA LEU A 17 22.13 -21.34 -17.53
C LEU A 17 21.19 -22.34 -18.20
N SER A 18 20.80 -22.08 -19.46
CA SER A 18 19.97 -23.00 -20.25
C SER A 18 20.66 -24.35 -20.47
N GLN A 19 21.97 -24.35 -20.74
CA GLN A 19 22.79 -25.57 -20.86
C GLN A 19 22.84 -26.39 -19.55
N GLN A 20 22.58 -25.76 -18.39
CA GLN A 20 22.44 -26.42 -17.09
C GLN A 20 20.99 -26.84 -16.76
N GLY A 21 20.05 -26.68 -17.70
CA GLY A 21 18.64 -26.99 -17.51
C GLY A 21 17.88 -25.93 -16.70
N ILE A 22 18.43 -24.72 -16.54
CA ILE A 22 17.77 -23.61 -15.87
C ILE A 22 17.12 -22.71 -16.92
N HIS A 23 15.79 -22.71 -16.97
CA HIS A 23 15.02 -21.81 -17.82
C HIS A 23 14.92 -20.43 -17.19
N ILE A 24 15.23 -19.37 -17.94
CA ILE A 24 15.13 -17.97 -17.51
C ILE A 24 13.94 -17.33 -18.21
N ASP A 25 12.98 -16.85 -17.43
CA ASP A 25 11.75 -16.21 -17.93
C ASP A 25 11.99 -14.75 -18.31
N HIS A 26 12.81 -14.05 -17.52
CA HIS A 26 13.09 -12.63 -17.71
C HIS A 26 14.59 -12.33 -17.56
N VAL A 27 15.15 -11.68 -18.57
CA VAL A 27 16.50 -11.09 -18.53
C VAL A 27 16.34 -9.58 -18.33
N VAL A 28 16.86 -9.05 -17.23
CA VAL A 28 16.70 -7.64 -16.85
C VAL A 28 18.02 -7.05 -16.40
N ASP A 29 18.28 -5.79 -16.74
CA ASP A 29 19.51 -5.08 -16.33
C ASP A 29 19.54 -4.79 -14.82
N SER A 30 18.36 -4.62 -14.23
CA SER A 30 18.16 -4.42 -12.81
C SER A 30 16.81 -4.99 -12.39
N ILE A 31 16.69 -5.40 -11.13
CA ILE A 31 15.43 -5.90 -10.58
C ILE A 31 14.92 -4.92 -9.54
N HIS A 32 13.63 -4.56 -9.64
CA HIS A 32 12.97 -3.83 -8.57
C HIS A 32 12.32 -4.82 -7.63
N LEU A 33 12.35 -4.53 -6.33
CA LEU A 33 11.73 -5.40 -5.34
C LEU A 33 10.28 -5.70 -5.65
N ILE A 34 9.53 -4.77 -6.23
CA ILE A 34 8.11 -4.97 -6.54
C ILE A 34 7.87 -6.07 -7.58
N ASP A 35 8.80 -6.26 -8.52
CA ASP A 35 8.64 -7.20 -9.63
C ASP A 35 8.81 -8.66 -9.18
N VAL A 36 9.37 -8.90 -7.99
CA VAL A 36 9.59 -10.24 -7.44
C VAL A 36 8.56 -10.63 -6.37
N SER A 37 8.07 -11.85 -6.51
CA SER A 37 7.13 -12.52 -5.62
C SER A 37 7.82 -13.57 -4.76
N GLN A 38 7.13 -13.97 -3.69
CA GLN A 38 7.61 -15.03 -2.80
C GLN A 38 7.81 -16.34 -3.59
N GLY A 39 9.00 -16.92 -3.48
CA GLY A 39 9.37 -18.17 -4.14
C GLY A 39 10.07 -18.03 -5.49
N ASP A 40 10.09 -16.82 -6.07
CA ASP A 40 10.83 -16.56 -7.31
C ASP A 40 12.34 -16.79 -7.11
N LYS A 41 13.05 -16.94 -8.23
CA LYS A 41 14.50 -17.14 -8.26
C LYS A 41 15.18 -16.03 -9.03
N VAL A 42 16.26 -15.50 -8.46
CA VAL A 42 17.06 -14.44 -9.06
C VAL A 42 18.48 -14.96 -9.23
N TYR A 43 18.99 -14.86 -10.45
CA TYR A 43 20.31 -15.33 -10.87
C TYR A 43 21.18 -14.15 -11.28
N GLY A 44 22.47 -14.18 -10.94
CA GLY A 44 23.47 -13.22 -11.40
C GLY A 44 23.94 -12.25 -10.32
N ASP A 45 24.25 -11.01 -10.69
CA ASP A 45 24.92 -10.02 -9.84
C ASP A 45 23.91 -9.06 -9.21
N VAL A 46 23.63 -9.25 -7.92
CA VAL A 46 22.71 -8.38 -7.17
C VAL A 46 23.47 -7.63 -6.06
N PRO A 47 23.28 -6.31 -5.91
CA PRO A 47 23.87 -5.55 -4.80
C PRO A 47 23.49 -6.13 -3.43
N VAL A 48 24.44 -6.14 -2.49
CA VAL A 48 24.25 -6.71 -1.13
C VAL A 48 23.07 -6.07 -0.39
N SER A 49 22.78 -4.78 -0.63
CA SER A 49 21.62 -4.08 -0.09
C SER A 49 20.31 -4.76 -0.50
N LEU A 50 20.19 -5.15 -1.76
CA LEU A 50 19.01 -5.78 -2.34
C LEU A 50 18.88 -7.25 -1.91
N LEU A 51 19.99 -7.96 -1.72
CA LEU A 51 19.98 -9.34 -1.22
C LEU A 51 19.23 -9.50 0.10
N ARG A 52 19.39 -8.54 1.01
CA ARG A 52 18.68 -8.52 2.29
C ARG A 52 17.17 -8.45 2.09
N ASP A 53 16.72 -7.67 1.12
CA ASP A 53 15.30 -7.47 0.85
C ASP A 53 14.68 -8.61 0.03
N LEU A 54 15.43 -9.20 -0.92
CA LEU A 54 15.08 -10.46 -1.58
C LEU A 54 14.92 -11.60 -0.57
N SER A 55 15.86 -11.73 0.37
CA SER A 55 15.80 -12.73 1.45
C SER A 55 14.57 -12.53 2.35
N LYS A 56 14.23 -11.28 2.70
CA LYS A 56 12.98 -10.98 3.44
C LYS A 56 11.72 -11.39 2.67
N LYS A 57 11.74 -11.28 1.33
CA LYS A 57 10.66 -11.74 0.44
C LYS A 57 10.66 -13.25 0.19
N GLN A 58 11.64 -14.00 0.71
CA GLN A 58 11.85 -15.43 0.45
C GLN A 58 12.04 -15.73 -1.04
N VAL A 59 12.71 -14.82 -1.74
CA VAL A 59 13.21 -15.03 -3.10
C VAL A 59 14.56 -15.75 -2.99
N SER A 60 14.75 -16.82 -3.77
CA SER A 60 16.01 -17.56 -3.79
C SER A 60 17.02 -16.83 -4.68
N TYR A 61 18.17 -16.46 -4.14
CA TYR A 61 19.23 -15.81 -4.90
C TYR A 61 20.38 -16.77 -5.19
N TRP A 62 20.84 -16.76 -6.44
CA TRP A 62 21.93 -17.56 -6.95
C TRP A 62 22.95 -16.65 -7.64
N GLU A 63 24.14 -16.56 -7.07
CA GLU A 63 25.24 -15.76 -7.58
C GLU A 63 25.99 -16.55 -8.66
N ILE A 64 26.28 -15.92 -9.80
CA ILE A 64 27.13 -16.49 -10.84
C ILE A 64 28.56 -16.04 -10.53
N LYS A 65 29.38 -16.94 -9.96
CA LYS A 65 30.80 -16.64 -9.73
C LYS A 65 31.61 -17.13 -10.91
N ALA A 66 32.25 -16.21 -11.60
CA ALA A 66 33.18 -16.48 -12.68
C ALA A 66 34.42 -15.60 -12.50
N ASP A 67 35.62 -16.17 -12.61
CA ASP A 67 36.87 -15.42 -12.56
C ASP A 67 37.18 -14.85 -13.95
N ILE A 68 36.47 -13.78 -14.31
CA ILE A 68 36.60 -13.13 -15.60
C ILE A 68 37.65 -12.04 -15.51
N HIS A 69 38.66 -12.12 -16.38
CA HIS A 69 39.72 -11.13 -16.44
C HIS A 69 39.13 -9.74 -16.76
N HIS A 70 39.55 -8.73 -15.99
CA HIS A 70 39.05 -7.34 -16.08
C HIS A 70 39.19 -6.67 -17.46
N SER A 71 40.00 -7.23 -18.35
CA SER A 71 40.19 -6.76 -19.73
C SER A 71 39.12 -7.24 -20.70
N VAL A 72 38.30 -8.22 -20.32
CA VAL A 72 37.25 -8.78 -21.18
C VAL A 72 36.00 -7.92 -21.03
N ASP A 73 35.46 -7.44 -22.14
CA ASP A 73 34.19 -6.72 -22.15
C ASP A 73 33.07 -7.69 -21.73
N PRO A 74 32.33 -7.43 -20.64
CA PRO A 74 31.22 -8.28 -20.18
C PRO A 74 30.22 -8.61 -21.27
N THR A 75 29.96 -7.69 -22.21
CA THR A 75 28.97 -7.89 -23.27
C THR A 75 29.40 -8.91 -24.33
N THR A 76 30.70 -9.22 -24.40
CA THR A 76 31.29 -10.20 -25.34
C THR A 76 31.47 -11.59 -24.75
N VAL A 77 31.11 -11.77 -23.47
CA VAL A 77 31.29 -13.05 -22.76
C VAL A 77 30.23 -14.06 -23.20
N GLU A 78 30.62 -14.99 -24.07
CA GLU A 78 29.78 -16.10 -24.54
C GLU A 78 29.68 -17.25 -23.52
N ALA A 79 28.68 -18.13 -23.69
CA ALA A 79 28.47 -19.28 -22.80
C ALA A 79 29.68 -20.22 -22.73
N GLU A 80 30.38 -20.42 -23.85
CA GLU A 80 31.60 -21.23 -23.89
C GLU A 80 32.74 -20.60 -23.08
N TYR A 81 32.81 -19.28 -23.01
CA TYR A 81 33.80 -18.60 -22.17
C TYR A 81 33.49 -18.85 -20.68
N LEU A 82 32.23 -18.70 -20.25
CA LEU A 82 31.81 -19.01 -18.88
C LEU A 82 32.13 -20.46 -18.48
N LYS A 83 31.99 -21.41 -19.42
CA LYS A 83 32.39 -22.79 -19.21
C LYS A 83 33.92 -22.96 -19.08
N ARG A 84 34.71 -22.22 -19.85
CA ARG A 84 36.18 -22.27 -19.81
C ARG A 84 36.76 -21.71 -18.51
N VAL A 85 36.13 -20.68 -17.94
CA VAL A 85 36.56 -20.08 -16.66
C VAL A 85 35.99 -20.78 -15.42
N ASP A 86 35.42 -21.98 -15.60
CA ASP A 86 34.76 -22.76 -14.55
C ASP A 86 33.75 -21.92 -13.74
N ALA A 87 32.87 -21.18 -14.43
CA ALA A 87 31.82 -20.43 -13.78
C ALA A 87 30.95 -21.36 -12.91
N GLN A 88 30.64 -20.92 -11.68
CA GLN A 88 29.86 -21.68 -10.71
C GLN A 88 28.63 -20.91 -10.28
N LEU A 89 27.53 -21.65 -10.10
CA LEU A 89 26.30 -21.09 -9.53
C LEU A 89 26.25 -21.38 -8.04
N ILE A 90 26.37 -20.33 -7.22
CA ILE A 90 26.38 -20.45 -5.76
C ILE A 90 25.08 -19.92 -5.19
N LYS A 91 24.38 -20.77 -4.45
CA LYS A 91 23.19 -20.35 -3.70
C LYS A 91 23.64 -19.51 -2.51
N THR A 92 23.38 -18.22 -2.56
CA THR A 92 23.75 -17.32 -1.47
C THR A 92 22.54 -17.13 -0.55
N GLU A 93 22.50 -17.90 0.53
CA GLU A 93 21.50 -17.75 1.58
C GLU A 93 21.98 -16.76 2.64
N LEU A 94 21.32 -15.62 2.74
CA LEU A 94 21.47 -14.76 3.91
C LEU A 94 20.79 -15.43 5.10
N HIS A 95 21.58 -16.07 5.97
CA HIS A 95 21.12 -16.55 7.27
C HIS A 95 20.70 -15.36 8.12
N ILE A 96 19.42 -15.00 8.05
CA ILE A 96 18.79 -14.13 9.04
C ILE A 96 18.86 -14.89 10.37
N GLY A 97 19.76 -14.50 11.26
CA GLY A 97 20.01 -15.19 12.54
C GLY A 97 18.73 -15.44 13.36
N LEU A 98 18.83 -16.30 14.38
CA LEU A 98 17.74 -16.82 15.23
C LEU A 98 16.65 -15.82 15.64
N SER A 99 16.97 -14.54 15.79
CA SER A 99 16.01 -13.45 16.02
C SER A 99 14.91 -13.34 14.93
N GLY A 100 15.21 -13.72 13.69
CA GLY A 100 14.27 -13.75 12.57
C GLY A 100 13.28 -14.92 12.60
N TYR A 101 13.65 -16.04 13.23
CA TYR A 101 12.77 -17.22 13.35
C TYR A 101 11.66 -16.97 14.39
N PHE A 102 12.01 -16.42 15.56
CA PHE A 102 11.03 -16.03 16.59
C PHE A 102 10.05 -14.96 16.09
N LYS A 103 10.53 -13.97 15.32
CA LYS A 103 9.67 -12.99 14.67
C LYS A 103 8.68 -13.63 13.69
N ARG A 104 9.12 -14.65 12.94
CA ARG A 104 8.25 -15.40 12.00
C ARG A 104 7.19 -16.23 12.71
N CYS A 105 7.54 -16.96 13.76
CA CYS A 105 6.57 -17.77 14.52
C CYS A 105 5.49 -16.88 15.15
N ARG A 106 5.89 -15.75 15.72
CA ARG A 106 4.96 -14.73 16.25
C ARG A 106 4.06 -14.16 15.15
N HIS A 107 4.57 -13.91 13.95
CA HIS A 107 3.77 -13.42 12.83
C HIS A 107 2.75 -14.44 12.35
N TYR A 108 3.14 -15.70 12.22
CA TYR A 108 2.26 -16.78 11.79
C TYR A 108 1.09 -17.00 12.77
N VAL A 109 1.37 -17.04 14.07
CA VAL A 109 0.34 -17.14 15.11
C VAL A 109 -0.57 -15.91 15.07
N ALA A 110 -0.01 -14.70 14.99
CA ALA A 110 -0.79 -13.48 14.90
C ALA A 110 -1.72 -13.47 13.67
N ASP A 111 -1.27 -13.94 12.52
CA ASP A 111 -2.07 -13.99 11.30
C ASP A 111 -3.14 -15.09 11.33
N ARG A 112 -2.90 -16.23 12.00
CA ARG A 112 -3.93 -17.25 12.23
C ARG A 112 -5.03 -16.73 13.17
N TRP A 113 -4.65 -16.02 14.24
CA TRP A 113 -5.59 -15.34 15.12
C TRP A 113 -6.38 -14.24 14.41
N LYS A 114 -5.73 -13.44 13.55
CA LYS A 114 -6.44 -12.46 12.72
C LYS A 114 -7.42 -13.13 11.76
N ARG A 115 -7.03 -14.24 11.10
CA ARG A 115 -7.91 -14.99 10.20
C ARG A 115 -9.13 -15.57 10.92
N MET A 116 -8.94 -16.17 12.10
CA MET A 116 -10.05 -16.57 12.96
C MET A 116 -10.92 -15.39 13.35
N GLY A 117 -10.33 -14.26 13.75
CA GLY A 117 -11.06 -13.03 14.07
C GLY A 117 -11.80 -12.43 12.87
N HIS A 118 -11.29 -12.58 11.65
CA HIS A 118 -11.98 -12.17 10.42
C HIS A 118 -13.14 -13.12 10.08
N TRP A 119 -12.95 -14.43 10.24
CA TRP A 119 -14.01 -15.41 10.06
C TRP A 119 -15.15 -15.17 11.06
N TYR A 120 -14.81 -14.97 12.34
CA TYR A 120 -15.78 -14.65 13.39
C TYR A 120 -16.53 -13.35 13.09
N ARG A 121 -15.81 -12.27 12.72
CA ARG A 121 -16.44 -10.99 12.32
C ARG A 121 -17.29 -11.10 11.06
N ARG A 122 -16.95 -12.01 10.14
CA ARG A 122 -17.76 -12.29 8.94
C ARG A 122 -19.02 -13.07 9.28
N ALA A 123 -18.92 -14.02 10.22
CA ALA A 123 -20.06 -14.76 10.75
C ALA A 123 -21.01 -13.86 11.56
N GLU A 124 -20.48 -12.93 12.36
CA GLU A 124 -21.24 -11.89 13.09
C GLU A 124 -22.11 -11.01 12.16
N ARG A 125 -21.71 -10.85 10.88
CA ARG A 125 -22.46 -10.10 9.86
C ARG A 125 -23.47 -10.94 9.08
N SER A 126 -23.56 -12.25 9.35
CA SER A 126 -24.52 -13.11 8.69
C SER A 126 -25.94 -12.81 9.19
N PRO A 127 -26.92 -12.54 8.31
CA PRO A 127 -28.32 -12.35 8.71
C PRO A 127 -28.87 -13.51 9.55
N ARG A 128 -28.39 -14.73 9.30
CA ARG A 128 -28.79 -15.95 10.04
C ARG A 128 -28.42 -15.89 11.52
N LEU A 129 -27.27 -15.28 11.82
CA LEU A 129 -26.72 -15.25 13.17
C LEU A 129 -27.37 -14.13 14.00
N ILE A 130 -27.68 -13.00 13.36
CA ILE A 130 -28.55 -11.95 13.93
C ILE A 130 -29.93 -12.54 14.24
N TRP A 131 -30.54 -13.25 13.28
CA TRP A 131 -31.82 -13.92 13.50
C TRP A 131 -31.75 -14.91 14.67
N ALA A 132 -30.71 -15.74 14.74
CA ALA A 132 -30.53 -16.68 15.85
C ALA A 132 -30.42 -15.98 17.21
N TYR A 133 -29.64 -14.90 17.32
CA TYR A 133 -29.52 -14.13 18.56
C TYR A 133 -30.82 -13.42 18.95
N THR A 134 -31.57 -12.87 17.98
CA THR A 134 -32.89 -12.29 18.24
C THR A 134 -33.87 -13.34 18.75
N THR A 135 -33.95 -14.50 18.08
CA THR A 135 -34.84 -15.59 18.48
C THR A 135 -34.49 -16.11 19.87
N LEU A 136 -33.21 -16.34 20.16
CA LEU A 136 -32.77 -16.80 21.49
C LEU A 136 -33.02 -15.75 22.56
N SER A 137 -32.73 -14.46 22.29
CA SER A 137 -33.03 -13.37 23.23
C SER A 137 -34.54 -13.31 23.56
N LEU A 138 -35.41 -13.36 22.55
CA LEU A 138 -36.87 -13.36 22.75
C LEU A 138 -37.36 -14.61 23.50
N LEU A 139 -36.80 -15.77 23.20
CA LEU A 139 -37.13 -17.03 23.89
C LEU A 139 -36.79 -16.94 25.39
N PHE A 140 -35.58 -16.48 25.72
CA PHE A 140 -35.16 -16.32 27.11
C PHE A 140 -35.94 -15.22 27.84
N PHE A 141 -36.34 -14.16 27.15
CA PHE A 141 -37.20 -13.12 27.71
C PHE A 141 -38.61 -13.65 28.03
N ALA A 142 -39.19 -14.44 27.12
CA ALA A 142 -40.48 -15.09 27.35
C ALA A 142 -40.42 -16.06 28.55
N TRP A 143 -39.41 -16.93 28.59
CA TRP A 143 -39.21 -17.85 29.71
C TRP A 143 -39.02 -17.14 31.04
N PHE A 144 -38.25 -16.05 31.05
CA PHE A 144 -38.08 -15.23 32.24
C PHE A 144 -39.41 -14.63 32.71
N GLY A 145 -40.25 -14.12 31.80
CA GLY A 145 -41.58 -13.59 32.12
C GLY A 145 -42.51 -14.64 32.73
N ASP A 146 -42.56 -15.83 32.14
CA ASP A 146 -43.38 -16.95 32.62
C ASP A 146 -42.94 -17.42 34.02
N LEU A 147 -41.62 -17.55 34.24
CA LEU A 147 -41.04 -17.92 35.54
C LEU A 147 -41.26 -16.83 36.60
N ALA A 148 -41.13 -15.56 36.24
CA ALA A 148 -41.39 -14.43 37.13
C ALA A 148 -42.88 -14.34 37.52
N GLY A 149 -43.78 -14.77 36.64
CA GLY A 149 -45.22 -14.89 36.90
C GLY A 149 -45.61 -16.09 37.77
N GLY A 150 -44.64 -16.94 38.16
CA GLY A 150 -44.86 -18.13 38.98
C GLY A 150 -45.25 -19.38 38.18
N SER A 151 -45.06 -19.39 36.85
CA SER A 151 -45.29 -20.58 36.02
C SER A 151 -44.11 -21.54 36.13
N HIS A 152 -44.39 -22.84 36.21
CA HIS A 152 -43.34 -23.87 36.25
C HIS A 152 -42.94 -24.29 34.82
N LEU A 153 -41.84 -23.73 34.31
CA LEU A 153 -41.23 -24.21 33.07
C LEU A 153 -40.38 -25.46 33.31
N PHE A 154 -40.46 -26.41 32.38
CA PHE A 154 -39.63 -27.64 32.36
C PHE A 154 -39.83 -28.59 33.56
N GLU A 155 -41.04 -28.69 34.12
CA GLU A 155 -41.36 -29.68 35.18
C GLU A 155 -40.94 -31.11 34.80
N TRP A 156 -41.03 -31.44 33.51
CA TRP A 156 -40.68 -32.74 32.96
C TRP A 156 -39.16 -33.02 32.94
N ALA A 157 -38.31 -31.99 32.98
CA ALA A 157 -36.85 -32.13 32.85
C ALA A 157 -36.10 -31.94 34.17
N ILE A 158 -36.62 -31.10 35.07
CA ILE A 158 -35.93 -30.70 36.32
C ILE A 158 -36.53 -31.42 37.56
N GLY A 159 -37.63 -32.15 37.38
CA GLY A 159 -38.34 -32.84 38.45
C GLY A 159 -39.29 -31.89 39.19
N ARG A 160 -40.42 -32.42 39.66
CA ARG A 160 -41.42 -31.63 40.41
C ARG A 160 -40.83 -31.15 41.73
N SER A 161 -40.52 -29.86 41.83
CA SER A 161 -40.30 -29.20 43.12
C SER A 161 -41.65 -29.04 43.83
N SER A 162 -41.87 -29.78 44.91
CA SER A 162 -43.17 -29.94 45.58
C SER A 162 -43.56 -28.78 46.53
N SER A 163 -42.86 -27.65 46.51
CA SER A 163 -43.19 -26.50 47.37
C SER A 163 -43.97 -25.44 46.58
N THR A 164 -45.29 -25.42 46.77
CA THR A 164 -46.17 -24.38 46.23
C THR A 164 -45.79 -23.01 46.81
N GLY A 165 -45.27 -22.11 45.97
CA GLY A 165 -45.08 -20.70 46.31
C GLY A 165 -43.62 -20.21 46.44
N VAL A 166 -42.62 -21.05 46.20
CA VAL A 166 -41.22 -20.59 46.12
C VAL A 166 -40.85 -20.39 44.66
N LEU A 167 -40.50 -19.16 44.29
CA LEU A 167 -39.98 -18.82 42.97
C LEU A 167 -38.79 -19.72 42.64
N ASP A 168 -38.81 -20.36 41.46
CA ASP A 168 -37.70 -21.20 41.02
C ASP A 168 -36.50 -20.32 40.61
N VAL A 169 -35.68 -19.99 41.60
CA VAL A 169 -34.60 -18.98 41.50
C VAL A 169 -33.61 -19.34 40.40
N TRP A 170 -33.26 -20.63 40.26
CA TRP A 170 -32.25 -21.08 39.32
C TRP A 170 -32.69 -20.98 37.84
N PRO A 171 -33.84 -21.55 37.41
CA PRO A 171 -34.35 -21.33 36.07
C PRO A 171 -34.53 -19.85 35.71
N THR A 172 -35.00 -19.05 36.67
CA THR A 172 -35.20 -17.60 36.48
C THR A 172 -33.87 -16.90 36.20
N LEU A 173 -32.83 -17.22 36.97
CA LEU A 173 -31.49 -16.63 36.81
C LEU A 173 -30.80 -17.09 35.52
N ILE A 174 -30.97 -18.36 35.13
CA ILE A 174 -30.49 -18.87 33.84
C ILE A 174 -31.16 -18.14 32.68
N SER A 175 -32.48 -17.95 32.77
CA SER A 175 -33.26 -17.29 31.71
C SER A 175 -32.88 -15.82 31.57
N LEU A 176 -32.72 -15.11 32.69
CA LEU A 176 -32.22 -13.73 32.70
C LEU A 176 -30.80 -13.63 32.14
N THR A 177 -29.91 -14.55 32.53
CA THR A 177 -28.52 -14.57 32.04
C THR A 177 -28.47 -14.84 30.54
N GLY A 178 -29.28 -15.78 30.05
CA GLY A 178 -29.43 -16.06 28.62
C GLY A 178 -29.93 -14.83 27.87
N TYR A 179 -30.98 -14.17 28.37
CA TYR A 179 -31.50 -12.94 27.78
C TYR A 179 -30.43 -11.84 27.69
N VAL A 180 -29.69 -11.57 28.78
CA VAL A 180 -28.62 -10.55 28.80
C VAL A 180 -27.49 -10.93 27.83
N LEU A 181 -27.06 -12.19 27.81
CA LEU A 181 -26.00 -12.68 26.94
C LEU A 181 -26.38 -12.53 25.47
N PHE A 182 -27.55 -13.05 25.06
CA PHE A 182 -27.98 -13.01 23.66
C PHE A 182 -28.36 -11.60 23.22
N SER A 183 -28.90 -10.76 24.10
CA SER A 183 -29.13 -9.34 23.81
C SER A 183 -27.82 -8.58 23.64
N SER A 184 -26.80 -8.85 24.46
CA SER A 184 -25.46 -8.28 24.30
C SER A 184 -24.80 -8.72 22.99
N LEU A 185 -24.89 -10.01 22.65
CA LEU A 185 -24.42 -10.55 21.37
C LEU A 185 -25.20 -9.96 20.18
N LEU A 186 -26.51 -9.75 20.31
CA LEU A 186 -27.34 -9.11 19.30
C LEU A 186 -26.97 -7.64 19.10
N ILE A 187 -26.77 -6.86 20.18
CA ILE A 187 -26.32 -5.47 20.10
C ILE A 187 -24.95 -5.42 19.42
N ARG A 188 -24.04 -6.34 19.77
CA ARG A 188 -22.72 -6.45 19.16
C ARG A 188 -22.79 -6.80 17.67
N ALA A 189 -23.61 -7.78 17.28
CA ALA A 189 -23.82 -8.17 15.88
C ALA A 189 -24.53 -7.05 15.08
N GLY A 190 -25.54 -6.42 15.66
CA GLY A 190 -26.29 -5.31 15.08
C GLY A 190 -25.43 -4.07 14.83
N ARG A 191 -24.49 -3.76 15.73
CA ARG A 191 -23.45 -2.74 15.50
C ARG A 191 -22.56 -3.06 14.30
N GLY A 192 -22.38 -4.34 13.96
CA GLY A 192 -21.66 -4.80 12.78
C GLY A 192 -22.49 -4.84 11.49
N PHE A 193 -23.83 -4.82 11.61
CA PHE A 193 -24.78 -4.90 10.49
C PHE A 193 -25.16 -3.54 9.92
N LEU A 194 -25.35 -2.52 10.76
CA LEU A 194 -25.53 -1.15 10.29
C LEU A 194 -24.22 -0.67 9.62
N PRO A 195 -24.27 -0.11 8.39
CA PRO A 195 -23.09 0.46 7.77
C PRO A 195 -22.54 1.54 8.70
N GLY A 196 -21.26 1.42 9.06
CA GLY A 196 -20.63 2.34 9.99
C GLY A 196 -20.81 3.79 9.52
N LEU A 197 -21.26 4.66 10.43
CA LEU A 197 -21.22 6.10 10.21
C LEU A 197 -19.75 6.49 9.99
N ARG A 198 -19.49 7.09 8.83
CA ARG A 198 -18.14 7.34 8.33
C ARG A 198 -17.49 8.46 9.16
N SER A 199 -16.36 8.17 9.81
CA SER A 199 -15.54 9.23 10.40
C SER A 199 -14.27 9.39 9.59
N VAL A 200 -14.03 10.62 9.10
CA VAL A 200 -12.76 10.99 8.51
C VAL A 200 -11.78 11.20 9.65
N LYS A 201 -10.82 10.29 9.83
CA LYS A 201 -9.75 10.50 10.80
C LYS A 201 -8.60 11.20 10.09
N VAL A 202 -8.51 12.51 10.30
CA VAL A 202 -7.33 13.29 9.93
C VAL A 202 -6.23 12.95 10.92
N THR A 203 -5.22 12.21 10.48
CA THR A 203 -4.05 11.89 11.30
C THR A 203 -2.91 12.83 10.97
N LYS A 204 -2.42 13.58 11.95
CA LYS A 204 -1.20 14.38 11.77
C LYS A 204 0.06 13.52 11.64
N THR A 205 0.02 12.27 12.11
CA THR A 205 1.14 11.34 12.00
C THR A 205 1.19 10.73 10.60
N THR A 206 2.12 11.19 9.77
CA THR A 206 2.35 10.62 8.44
C THR A 206 3.18 9.35 8.55
N LYS A 207 2.64 8.21 8.11
CA LYS A 207 3.37 6.94 8.05
C LYS A 207 3.83 6.70 6.62
N ALA A 208 5.14 6.52 6.41
CA ALA A 208 5.70 6.18 5.11
C ALA A 208 5.03 4.91 4.53
N ARG A 209 4.70 4.98 3.24
CA ARG A 209 4.01 3.93 2.46
C ARG A 209 4.92 3.38 1.38
N ARG A 210 4.64 2.13 0.94
CA ARG A 210 5.46 1.43 -0.07
C ARG A 210 5.11 1.88 -1.48
N VAL A 211 3.86 2.27 -1.70
CA VAL A 211 3.39 2.79 -2.98
C VAL A 211 2.86 4.20 -2.79
N LEU A 212 3.30 5.12 -3.64
CA LEU A 212 2.84 6.49 -3.66
C LEU A 212 2.40 6.84 -5.08
N LEU A 213 1.13 7.19 -5.23
CA LEU A 213 0.56 7.71 -6.46
C LEU A 213 0.63 9.24 -6.38
N LEU A 214 1.32 9.88 -7.30
CA LEU A 214 1.53 11.33 -7.33
C LEU A 214 0.72 11.94 -8.45
N ASN A 215 -0.22 12.82 -8.12
CA ASN A 215 -0.93 13.59 -9.12
C ASN A 215 -0.08 14.75 -9.63
N LEU A 216 0.27 14.73 -10.92
CA LEU A 216 1.14 15.73 -11.51
C LEU A 216 0.40 17.03 -11.78
N SER A 217 1.01 18.14 -11.36
CA SER A 217 0.61 19.49 -11.75
C SER A 217 1.34 19.93 -13.02
N HIS A 218 0.88 21.02 -13.62
CA HIS A 218 1.57 21.66 -14.73
C HIS A 218 2.90 22.27 -14.25
N LEU A 219 4.03 21.87 -14.85
CA LEU A 219 5.40 22.25 -14.42
C LEU A 219 6.20 22.86 -15.60
N PRO A 220 5.80 24.04 -16.12
CA PRO A 220 6.33 24.58 -17.37
C PRO A 220 7.77 25.06 -17.28
N ASN A 221 8.24 25.38 -16.08
CA ASN A 221 9.55 26.00 -15.86
C ASN A 221 10.63 24.98 -15.48
N LEU A 222 10.32 23.69 -15.50
CA LEU A 222 11.31 22.63 -15.24
C LEU A 222 12.02 22.29 -16.55
N SER A 223 13.33 22.48 -16.59
CA SER A 223 14.19 22.19 -17.74
C SER A 223 15.43 21.41 -17.32
N GLU A 224 16.01 20.71 -18.28
CA GLU A 224 17.28 19.98 -18.11
C GLU A 224 18.29 20.58 -19.07
N VAL A 225 19.44 21.00 -18.55
CA VAL A 225 20.58 21.50 -19.33
C VAL A 225 21.81 20.77 -18.84
N ASN A 226 22.53 20.12 -19.75
CA ASN A 226 23.75 19.35 -19.47
C ASN A 226 23.56 18.26 -18.38
N GLY A 227 22.43 17.56 -18.38
CA GLY A 227 22.13 16.51 -17.39
C GLY A 227 21.72 17.02 -16.01
N GLN A 228 21.63 18.33 -15.82
CA GLN A 228 21.21 18.94 -14.57
C GLN A 228 19.84 19.61 -14.72
N PHE A 229 18.92 19.24 -13.83
CA PHE A 229 17.63 19.90 -13.76
C PHE A 229 17.78 21.28 -13.14
N HIS A 230 17.02 22.24 -13.66
CA HIS A 230 16.83 23.54 -13.05
C HIS A 230 15.39 24.01 -13.21
N VAL A 231 15.00 24.94 -12.37
CA VAL A 231 13.71 25.61 -12.44
C VAL A 231 13.89 27.13 -12.46
N SER A 232 13.33 27.78 -13.47
CA SER A 232 13.28 29.25 -13.54
C SER A 232 12.00 29.78 -12.88
N LEU A 233 12.15 30.64 -11.89
CA LEU A 233 11.06 31.19 -11.12
C LEU A 233 11.06 32.70 -11.27
N ARG A 234 9.88 33.26 -11.55
CA ARG A 234 9.69 34.69 -11.69
C ARG A 234 8.69 35.18 -10.64
N ASN A 235 9.07 36.23 -9.92
CA ASN A 235 8.20 36.93 -8.98
C ASN A 235 8.31 38.42 -9.27
N GLN A 236 7.22 39.02 -9.80
CA GLN A 236 7.18 40.41 -10.25
C GLN A 236 8.31 40.68 -11.28
N ASP A 237 9.33 41.44 -10.85
CA ASP A 237 10.47 41.88 -11.67
C ASP A 237 11.76 41.08 -11.42
N GLN A 238 11.74 40.13 -10.49
CA GLN A 238 12.89 39.29 -10.20
C GLN A 238 12.74 37.92 -10.83
N GLU A 239 13.83 37.42 -11.39
CA GLU A 239 13.97 36.06 -11.91
C GLU A 239 15.09 35.36 -11.14
N THR A 240 14.83 34.13 -10.72
CA THR A 240 15.82 33.28 -10.06
C THR A 240 15.78 31.90 -10.69
N THR A 241 16.94 31.27 -10.83
CA THR A 241 17.06 29.91 -11.34
C THR A 241 17.65 29.04 -10.25
N TYR A 242 16.92 27.98 -9.90
CA TYR A 242 17.40 26.98 -8.96
C TYR A 242 17.91 25.75 -9.69
N HIS A 243 19.09 25.27 -9.32
CA HIS A 243 19.70 24.06 -9.87
C HIS A 243 19.59 22.92 -8.85
N PHE A 244 19.00 21.80 -9.27
CA PHE A 244 18.86 20.64 -8.41
C PHE A 244 20.21 19.95 -8.18
N GLN A 245 20.43 19.51 -6.94
CA GLN A 245 21.65 18.84 -6.50
C GLN A 245 21.52 17.32 -6.51
N GLY A 246 20.29 16.79 -6.59
CA GLY A 246 20.01 15.35 -6.58
C GLY A 246 19.86 14.78 -5.17
N GLU A 247 19.83 15.64 -4.14
CA GLU A 247 19.57 15.23 -2.76
C GLU A 247 18.25 15.84 -2.28
N LEU A 248 17.22 15.00 -2.15
CA LEU A 248 15.83 15.44 -1.97
C LEU A 248 15.64 16.42 -0.80
N LEU A 249 16.24 16.15 0.36
CA LEU A 249 16.06 16.97 1.54
C LEU A 249 16.80 18.31 1.44
N THR A 250 17.99 18.31 0.82
CA THR A 250 18.79 19.51 0.56
C THR A 250 18.10 20.39 -0.48
N ASP A 251 17.62 19.80 -1.58
CA ASP A 251 16.87 20.49 -2.62
C ASP A 251 15.55 21.08 -2.07
N LEU A 252 14.84 20.34 -1.22
CA LEU A 252 13.66 20.84 -0.53
C LEU A 252 13.96 22.01 0.41
N ALA A 253 15.04 21.95 1.19
CA ALA A 253 15.42 23.03 2.08
C ALA A 253 15.68 24.33 1.30
N LYS A 254 16.39 24.24 0.17
CA LYS A 254 16.64 25.38 -0.71
C LYS A 254 15.38 25.92 -1.38
N LEU A 255 14.50 25.04 -1.86
CA LEU A 255 13.21 25.47 -2.40
C LEU A 255 12.34 26.17 -1.34
N ASN A 256 12.38 25.73 -0.08
CA ASN A 256 11.68 26.41 1.01
C ASN A 256 12.25 27.82 1.28
N GLU A 257 13.58 27.99 1.22
CA GLU A 257 14.23 29.31 1.34
C GLU A 257 13.80 30.24 0.20
N ILE A 258 13.73 29.72 -1.03
CA ILE A 258 13.29 30.46 -2.23
C ILE A 258 11.79 30.82 -2.13
N GLU A 259 10.95 29.90 -1.61
CA GLU A 259 9.54 30.18 -1.34
C GLU A 259 9.32 31.25 -0.28
N ALA A 260 10.17 31.31 0.75
CA ALA A 260 10.14 32.36 1.76
C ALA A 260 10.46 33.75 1.18
N GLN A 261 11.16 33.82 0.05
CA GLN A 261 11.43 35.05 -0.72
C GLN A 261 10.27 35.41 -1.68
N GLY A 262 9.20 34.62 -1.71
CA GLY A 262 8.00 34.86 -2.51
C GLY A 262 7.97 34.14 -3.87
N PHE A 263 9.03 33.41 -4.24
CA PHE A 263 9.05 32.62 -5.47
C PHE A 263 8.35 31.27 -5.26
N ARG A 264 7.29 30.98 -6.00
CA ARG A 264 6.54 29.72 -5.84
C ARG A 264 6.77 28.77 -7.00
N TRP A 265 7.01 27.50 -6.67
CA TRP A 265 7.05 26.42 -7.65
C TRP A 265 6.09 25.29 -7.25
N ASN A 266 5.15 24.95 -8.14
CA ASN A 266 4.19 23.89 -7.86
C ASN A 266 4.85 22.52 -7.60
N GLY A 267 6.06 22.30 -8.14
CA GLY A 267 6.81 21.05 -7.94
C GLY A 267 7.34 20.86 -6.52
N THR A 268 7.45 21.92 -5.71
CA THR A 268 7.91 21.80 -4.31
C THR A 268 6.96 20.89 -3.52
N GLN A 269 5.66 20.97 -3.76
CA GLN A 269 4.67 20.13 -3.06
C GLN A 269 4.82 18.65 -3.41
N LEU A 270 5.12 18.34 -4.67
CA LEU A 270 5.40 17.00 -5.13
C LEU A 270 6.66 16.42 -4.45
N LEU A 271 7.69 17.23 -4.26
CA LEU A 271 8.89 16.81 -3.54
C LEU A 271 8.63 16.63 -2.03
N ARG A 272 7.83 17.51 -1.41
CA ARG A 272 7.42 17.37 0.00
C ARG A 272 6.60 16.10 0.23
N ALA A 273 5.70 15.79 -0.70
CA ALA A 273 4.93 14.56 -0.74
C ALA A 273 5.86 13.34 -0.77
N LEU A 274 6.85 13.32 -1.66
CA LEU A 274 7.82 12.23 -1.76
C LEU A 274 8.70 12.10 -0.50
N ALA A 275 9.17 13.20 0.08
CA ALA A 275 10.09 13.19 1.21
C ALA A 275 9.55 12.45 2.44
N LYS A 276 8.23 12.41 2.64
CA LYS A 276 7.61 11.63 3.73
C LYS A 276 7.64 10.12 3.51
N HIS A 277 7.89 9.68 2.28
CA HIS A 277 7.84 8.29 1.86
C HIS A 277 9.18 7.76 1.39
N ILE A 278 10.18 8.63 1.22
CA ILE A 278 11.42 8.33 0.51
C ILE A 278 12.11 7.07 1.03
N ASP A 279 12.12 6.85 2.35
CA ASP A 279 12.77 5.71 3.00
C ASP A 279 12.11 4.35 2.75
N ARG A 280 10.84 4.34 2.34
CA ARG A 280 10.02 3.12 2.26
C ARG A 280 9.37 2.90 0.90
N VAL A 281 9.34 3.92 0.05
CA VAL A 281 8.71 3.82 -1.26
C VAL A 281 9.47 2.81 -2.15
N GLU A 282 8.72 1.90 -2.73
CA GLU A 282 9.14 0.85 -3.66
C GLU A 282 8.52 1.07 -5.05
N LEU A 283 7.41 1.79 -5.12
CA LEU A 283 6.75 2.17 -6.38
C LEU A 283 6.20 3.60 -6.31
N LEU A 284 6.61 4.41 -7.28
CA LEU A 284 6.02 5.69 -7.60
C LEU A 284 5.19 5.57 -8.88
N VAL A 285 3.92 5.93 -8.80
CA VAL A 285 3.03 6.00 -9.97
C VAL A 285 2.71 7.46 -10.22
N LEU A 286 3.09 7.96 -11.38
CA LEU A 286 2.81 9.33 -11.79
C LEU A 286 1.47 9.37 -12.54
N LEU A 287 0.48 10.00 -11.91
CA LEU A 287 -0.84 10.24 -12.48
C LEU A 287 -0.83 11.59 -13.17
N SER A 288 -1.37 11.67 -14.39
CA SER A 288 -1.35 12.90 -15.17
C SER A 288 -2.68 13.15 -15.87
N THR A 289 -2.93 14.39 -16.28
CA THR A 289 -4.19 14.78 -16.91
C THR A 289 -4.11 14.81 -18.42
N LYS A 290 -5.24 14.54 -19.06
CA LYS A 290 -5.42 14.72 -20.51
C LYS A 290 -5.52 16.20 -20.88
N ASP A 291 -5.26 16.50 -22.14
CA ASP A 291 -5.54 17.81 -22.73
C ASP A 291 -7.06 18.04 -22.77
N LEU A 292 -7.49 19.25 -22.39
CA LEU A 292 -8.88 19.68 -22.57
C LEU A 292 -9.09 20.43 -23.89
N GLY A 293 -8.00 20.78 -24.58
CA GLY A 293 -7.99 21.55 -25.81
C GLY A 293 -6.57 21.89 -26.24
N SER A 294 -6.43 22.74 -27.26
CA SER A 294 -5.17 23.01 -27.93
C SER A 294 -4.41 24.22 -27.37
N HIS A 295 -5.03 25.00 -26.47
CA HIS A 295 -4.39 26.17 -25.89
C HIS A 295 -3.41 25.79 -24.78
N ARG A 296 -2.39 26.62 -24.55
CA ARG A 296 -1.37 26.39 -23.52
C ARG A 296 -1.95 26.16 -22.11
N ASN A 297 -3.10 26.79 -21.80
CA ASN A 297 -3.80 26.64 -20.52
C ASN A 297 -4.71 25.40 -20.47
N GLU A 298 -4.87 24.69 -21.59
CA GLU A 298 -5.68 23.48 -21.74
C GLU A 298 -4.80 22.23 -21.89
N MET A 299 -3.48 22.39 -21.95
CA MET A 299 -2.52 21.29 -21.92
C MET A 299 -2.55 20.59 -20.57
N GLY A 300 -2.73 19.28 -20.61
CA GLY A 300 -2.69 18.38 -19.47
C GLY A 300 -1.27 18.18 -18.94
N SER A 301 -1.17 17.66 -17.71
CA SER A 301 0.13 17.46 -17.07
C SER A 301 0.94 16.29 -17.65
N HIS A 302 0.35 15.49 -18.55
CA HIS A 302 1.02 14.32 -19.15
C HIS A 302 2.26 14.68 -19.97
N HIS A 303 2.26 15.88 -20.60
CA HIS A 303 3.42 16.42 -21.32
C HIS A 303 4.67 16.58 -20.43
N PHE A 304 4.49 16.73 -19.11
CA PHE A 304 5.59 16.88 -18.16
C PHE A 304 5.99 15.56 -17.49
N ALA A 305 5.18 14.51 -17.61
CA ALA A 305 5.38 13.26 -16.88
C ALA A 305 6.75 12.59 -17.13
N PRO A 306 7.27 12.52 -18.38
CA PRO A 306 8.60 11.96 -18.64
C PRO A 306 9.71 12.74 -17.92
N ARG A 307 9.64 14.08 -17.97
CA ARG A 307 10.63 14.96 -17.32
C ARG A 307 10.57 14.88 -15.80
N VAL A 308 9.37 14.80 -15.23
CA VAL A 308 9.20 14.60 -13.79
C VAL A 308 9.72 13.23 -13.37
N LYS A 309 9.49 12.18 -14.16
CA LYS A 309 10.08 10.86 -13.91
C LYS A 309 11.61 10.92 -13.86
N GLN A 310 12.24 11.63 -14.81
CA GLN A 310 13.70 11.81 -14.81
C GLN A 310 14.19 12.61 -13.59
N LEU A 311 13.52 13.72 -13.24
CA LEU A 311 13.85 14.48 -12.03
C LEU A 311 13.76 13.60 -10.79
N LEU A 312 12.65 12.87 -10.61
CA LEU A 312 12.45 12.01 -9.44
C LEU A 312 13.43 10.83 -9.37
N SER A 313 13.93 10.37 -10.52
CA SER A 313 14.95 9.32 -10.57
C SER A 313 16.28 9.73 -9.92
N GLN A 314 16.54 11.03 -9.77
CA GLN A 314 17.72 11.52 -9.03
C GLN A 314 17.61 11.31 -7.52
N TYR A 315 16.40 11.22 -6.98
CA TYR A 315 16.16 11.17 -5.54
C TYR A 315 15.95 9.77 -4.98
N VAL A 316 15.46 8.85 -5.79
CA VAL A 316 15.11 7.50 -5.35
C VAL A 316 16.22 6.52 -5.69
N ASP A 317 16.45 5.55 -4.80
CA ASP A 317 17.29 4.39 -5.11
C ASP A 317 16.58 3.54 -6.18
N HIS A 318 17.16 3.48 -7.38
CA HIS A 318 16.57 2.76 -8.52
C HIS A 318 16.46 1.26 -8.29
N TYR A 319 17.26 0.66 -7.41
CA TYR A 319 17.12 -0.76 -7.06
C TYR A 319 15.91 -1.00 -6.14
N ARG A 320 15.59 -0.01 -5.30
CA ARG A 320 14.48 -0.12 -4.34
C ARG A 320 13.16 0.34 -4.94
N CYS A 321 13.17 1.45 -5.68
CA CYS A 321 11.98 2.16 -6.11
C CYS A 321 11.84 2.22 -7.63
N LYS A 322 10.72 1.69 -8.13
CA LYS A 322 10.33 1.81 -9.54
C LYS A 322 9.50 3.08 -9.76
N ILE A 323 9.73 3.81 -10.86
CA ILE A 323 8.90 4.95 -11.26
C ILE A 323 8.16 4.64 -12.55
N VAL A 324 6.83 4.65 -12.48
CA VAL A 324 5.91 4.36 -13.60
C VAL A 324 5.09 5.60 -13.91
N VAL A 325 4.95 5.92 -15.19
CA VAL A 325 3.95 6.89 -15.66
C VAL A 325 2.69 6.11 -16.00
N GLU A 326 1.58 6.44 -15.35
CA GLU A 326 0.30 5.79 -15.63
C GLU A 326 -0.22 6.25 -17.00
N PRO A 327 -0.45 5.33 -17.97
CA PRO A 327 -0.93 5.68 -19.29
C PRO A 327 -2.38 6.20 -19.31
N ARG A 328 -3.22 5.81 -18.35
CA ARG A 328 -4.60 6.29 -18.26
C ARG A 328 -4.62 7.71 -17.71
N LEU A 329 -4.98 8.66 -18.56
CA LEU A 329 -4.98 10.09 -18.23
C LEU A 329 -6.27 10.49 -17.50
N LEU A 330 -6.12 11.24 -16.41
CA LEU A 330 -7.24 11.73 -15.61
C LEU A 330 -7.93 12.93 -16.27
N HIS A 331 -9.24 13.07 -16.05
CA HIS A 331 -10.00 14.23 -16.53
C HIS A 331 -10.02 15.34 -15.45
N PRO A 332 -9.39 16.51 -15.66
CA PRO A 332 -9.21 17.52 -14.62
C PRO A 332 -10.52 18.11 -14.09
N GLN A 333 -11.63 18.08 -14.83
CA GLN A 333 -12.92 18.62 -14.39
C GLN A 333 -14.04 17.58 -14.16
N ASN A 334 -13.81 16.29 -14.45
CA ASN A 334 -14.84 15.26 -14.38
C ASN A 334 -14.53 14.29 -13.23
N VAL A 335 -15.30 14.40 -12.15
CA VAL A 335 -15.13 13.59 -10.94
C VAL A 335 -15.38 12.11 -11.22
N GLY A 336 -16.43 11.77 -11.98
CA GLY A 336 -16.82 10.39 -12.25
C GLY A 336 -15.77 9.65 -13.05
N GLU A 337 -15.35 10.22 -14.18
CA GLU A 337 -14.31 9.63 -15.03
C GLU A 337 -12.98 9.48 -14.27
N THR A 338 -12.58 10.50 -13.50
CA THR A 338 -11.36 10.43 -12.68
C THR A 338 -11.47 9.35 -11.61
N TYR A 339 -12.63 9.21 -10.97
CA TYR A 339 -12.88 8.19 -9.95
C TYR A 339 -12.77 6.78 -10.53
N ASP A 340 -13.36 6.56 -11.70
CA ASP A 340 -13.32 5.25 -12.38
C ASP A 340 -11.88 4.86 -12.74
N ILE A 341 -11.13 5.77 -13.35
CA ILE A 341 -9.71 5.54 -13.68
C ILE A 341 -8.89 5.26 -12.42
N LEU A 342 -9.03 6.07 -11.38
CA LEU A 342 -8.31 5.85 -10.11
C LEU A 342 -8.65 4.49 -9.50
N ASN A 343 -9.91 4.06 -9.59
CA ASN A 343 -10.31 2.74 -9.11
C ASN A 343 -9.69 1.60 -9.91
N GLU A 344 -9.59 1.74 -11.23
CA GLU A 344 -8.90 0.74 -12.05
C GLU A 344 -7.41 0.68 -11.71
N VAL A 345 -6.74 1.82 -11.62
CA VAL A 345 -5.31 1.90 -11.23
C VAL A 345 -5.08 1.25 -9.87
N LEU A 346 -5.87 1.62 -8.86
CA LEU A 346 -5.75 1.03 -7.53
C LEU A 346 -6.10 -0.46 -7.54
N SER A 347 -7.05 -0.92 -8.36
CA SER A 347 -7.38 -2.35 -8.49
C SER A 347 -6.26 -3.13 -9.16
N ASP A 348 -5.62 -2.58 -10.18
CA ASP A 348 -4.47 -3.18 -10.84
C ASP A 348 -3.30 -3.37 -9.86
N LEU A 349 -2.99 -2.34 -9.07
CA LEU A 349 -1.96 -2.43 -8.04
C LEU A 349 -2.26 -3.54 -7.01
N ILE A 350 -3.52 -3.69 -6.60
CA ILE A 350 -3.89 -4.67 -5.58
C ILE A 350 -3.92 -6.10 -6.15
N VAL A 351 -4.52 -6.26 -7.32
CA VAL A 351 -4.82 -7.58 -7.89
C VAL A 351 -3.66 -8.11 -8.73
N LYS A 352 -3.09 -7.28 -9.62
CA LYS A 352 -2.01 -7.69 -10.51
C LYS A 352 -0.66 -7.63 -9.82
N GLU A 353 -0.38 -6.53 -9.14
CA GLU A 353 0.92 -6.32 -8.45
C GLU A 353 0.93 -6.86 -7.01
N HIS A 354 -0.16 -7.47 -6.55
CA HIS A 354 -0.29 -8.09 -5.23
C HIS A 354 0.02 -7.12 -4.07
N ILE A 355 -0.24 -5.82 -4.27
CA ILE A 355 0.03 -4.78 -3.27
C ILE A 355 -1.12 -4.76 -2.26
N ARG A 356 -0.76 -4.72 -0.97
CA ARG A 356 -1.78 -4.54 0.06
C ARG A 356 -2.28 -3.10 0.02
N ASP A 357 -3.59 -2.94 0.07
CA ASP A 357 -4.28 -1.66 0.08
C ASP A 357 -3.71 -0.65 1.10
N GLN A 358 -3.43 -1.11 2.33
CA GLN A 358 -2.80 -0.31 3.38
C GLN A 358 -1.37 0.18 3.07
N ASP A 359 -0.71 -0.35 2.06
CA ASP A 359 0.64 0.05 1.67
C ASP A 359 0.62 1.15 0.59
N ILE A 360 -0.57 1.60 0.16
CA ILE A 360 -0.79 2.59 -0.90
C ILE A 360 -1.14 3.95 -0.28
N CYS A 361 -0.54 5.02 -0.83
CA CYS A 361 -0.91 6.40 -0.59
C CYS A 361 -1.19 7.13 -1.90
N LEU A 362 -2.32 7.83 -1.99
CA LEU A 362 -2.67 8.69 -3.12
C LEU A 362 -2.47 10.16 -2.74
N ASP A 363 -1.52 10.83 -3.37
CA ASP A 363 -1.32 12.27 -3.20
C ASP A 363 -2.32 13.05 -4.04
N ILE A 364 -3.15 13.85 -3.36
CA ILE A 364 -4.20 14.68 -3.95
C ILE A 364 -3.83 16.16 -4.01
N THR A 365 -2.55 16.47 -3.79
CA THR A 365 -2.06 17.84 -3.70
C THR A 365 -2.01 18.49 -5.08
N GLY A 366 -1.56 17.72 -6.08
CA GLY A 366 -1.61 18.17 -7.47
C GLY A 366 -2.99 18.02 -8.07
N GLY A 367 -3.27 18.85 -9.09
CA GLY A 367 -4.53 18.81 -9.85
C GLY A 367 -5.60 19.76 -9.35
N THR A 368 -6.84 19.52 -9.78
CA THR A 368 -8.00 20.35 -9.45
C THR A 368 -8.76 19.80 -8.24
N ALA A 369 -9.66 20.62 -7.66
CA ALA A 369 -10.57 20.17 -6.61
C ALA A 369 -11.45 18.97 -7.02
N ALA A 370 -11.83 18.88 -8.30
CA ALA A 370 -12.59 17.74 -8.83
C ALA A 370 -11.77 16.44 -8.75
N MET A 371 -10.48 16.50 -9.07
CA MET A 371 -9.57 15.36 -8.96
C MET A 371 -9.33 14.97 -7.50
N SER A 372 -9.13 15.95 -6.62
CA SER A 372 -8.98 15.69 -5.18
C SER A 372 -10.22 15.02 -4.60
N CYS A 373 -11.43 15.43 -5.03
CA CYS A 373 -12.69 14.80 -4.66
C CYS A 373 -12.76 13.35 -5.16
N ALA A 374 -12.47 13.10 -6.43
CA ALA A 374 -12.44 11.76 -7.02
C ALA A 374 -11.45 10.82 -6.30
N ALA A 375 -10.27 11.33 -5.95
CA ALA A 375 -9.25 10.60 -5.22
C ALA A 375 -9.65 10.28 -3.77
N ALA A 376 -10.28 11.22 -3.07
CA ALA A 376 -10.89 10.95 -1.78
C ALA A 376 -11.96 9.85 -1.92
N MET A 377 -12.84 9.94 -2.91
CA MET A 377 -13.86 8.92 -3.17
C MET A 377 -13.28 7.53 -3.47
N ALA A 378 -12.22 7.46 -4.29
CA ALA A 378 -11.56 6.21 -4.64
C ALA A 378 -10.91 5.51 -3.43
N THR A 379 -10.56 6.28 -2.39
CA THR A 379 -9.97 5.76 -1.15
C THR A 379 -11.00 5.45 -0.06
N ILE A 380 -12.23 6.00 -0.10
CA ILE A 380 -13.30 5.74 0.91
C ILE A 380 -13.58 4.25 1.14
N HIS A 381 -13.61 3.49 0.05
CA HIS A 381 -14.00 2.06 0.07
C HIS A 381 -12.80 1.14 0.25
N ARG A 382 -11.63 1.71 0.53
CA ARG A 382 -10.33 1.06 0.59
C ARG A 382 -9.65 1.38 1.93
N ASN A 383 -8.67 0.56 2.30
CA ASN A 383 -7.72 0.84 3.37
C ASN A 383 -6.48 1.61 2.87
N SER A 384 -6.49 2.05 1.61
CA SER A 384 -5.54 3.02 1.06
C SER A 384 -5.66 4.36 1.79
N GLN A 385 -4.56 5.09 1.90
CA GLN A 385 -4.58 6.46 2.40
C GLN A 385 -4.55 7.45 1.24
N PHE A 386 -5.03 8.66 1.50
CA PHE A 386 -4.68 9.79 0.66
C PHE A 386 -3.95 10.86 1.48
N GLN A 387 -3.19 11.70 0.80
CA GLN A 387 -2.45 12.77 1.44
C GLN A 387 -2.57 14.10 0.68
N TYR A 388 -2.43 15.18 1.43
CA TYR A 388 -2.44 16.54 0.92
C TYR A 388 -1.30 17.33 1.55
N VAL A 389 -0.49 18.01 0.74
CA VAL A 389 0.53 18.93 1.23
C VAL A 389 0.01 20.36 1.22
N SER A 390 0.13 21.04 2.36
CA SER A 390 -0.33 22.41 2.55
C SER A 390 0.37 23.40 1.61
N THR A 391 -0.42 24.32 1.06
CA THR A 391 0.06 25.45 0.25
C THR A 391 0.26 26.74 1.04
N ASP A 392 0.03 26.72 2.37
CA ASP A 392 0.19 27.86 3.29
C ASP A 392 1.65 28.28 3.55
N GLY A 393 2.61 27.65 2.87
CA GLY A 393 4.05 27.91 3.01
C GLY A 393 4.72 27.11 4.15
N LYS A 394 3.95 26.43 5.02
CA LYS A 394 4.54 25.56 6.04
C LYS A 394 4.92 24.18 5.51
N GLY A 395 4.36 23.80 4.36
CA GLY A 395 4.64 22.51 3.71
C GLY A 395 4.24 21.30 4.55
N GLU A 396 3.28 21.48 5.48
CA GLU A 396 2.79 20.38 6.30
C GLU A 396 2.08 19.35 5.42
N VAL A 397 2.46 18.08 5.58
CA VAL A 397 1.84 16.95 4.88
C VAL A 397 0.77 16.36 5.79
N TYR A 398 -0.48 16.43 5.33
CA TYR A 398 -1.62 15.83 6.00
C TYR A 398 -1.95 14.48 5.36
N GLN A 399 -1.85 13.41 6.12
CA GLN A 399 -2.34 12.10 5.71
C GLN A 399 -3.70 11.83 6.32
N GLN A 400 -4.66 11.50 5.46
CA GLN A 400 -6.02 11.20 5.86
C GLN A 400 -6.30 9.73 5.60
N ASP A 401 -6.83 9.08 6.62
CA ASP A 401 -7.31 7.71 6.55
C ASP A 401 -8.84 7.78 6.61
N LEU A 402 -9.48 7.53 5.47
CA LEU A 402 -10.94 7.41 5.39
C LEU A 402 -11.33 6.02 5.87
N GLN A 403 -11.22 5.83 7.18
CA GLN A 403 -11.65 4.59 7.78
C GLN A 403 -13.17 4.53 7.79
N LEU A 404 -13.70 3.42 7.29
CA LEU A 404 -15.02 2.95 7.66
C LEU A 404 -15.01 2.57 9.14
N THR A 405 -15.16 3.56 10.02
CA THR A 405 -15.37 3.30 11.45
C THR A 405 -16.70 2.64 11.65
N VAL A 406 -16.67 1.46 12.29
CA VAL A 406 -17.87 0.83 12.84
C VAL A 406 -18.36 1.71 13.99
N SER A 407 -19.58 2.21 13.86
CA SER A 407 -20.49 2.88 14.82
C SER A 407 -19.89 3.61 16.04
N PRO A 408 -20.30 4.88 16.33
CA PRO A 408 -19.74 5.74 17.38
C PRO A 408 -19.95 5.29 18.84
N ALA A 409 -20.37 4.05 19.12
CA ALA A 409 -20.59 3.54 20.48
C ALA A 409 -19.30 3.14 21.22
N LYS A 410 -18.22 3.92 21.03
CA LYS A 410 -17.09 4.06 21.97
C LYS A 410 -16.99 5.54 22.34
N ALA A 411 -17.98 6.02 23.07
CA ALA A 411 -17.88 7.15 23.96
C ALA A 411 -18.23 6.63 25.35
#